data_AF-A0A1J3D440-F1
#
_entry.id   AF-A0A1J3D440-F1
#
_cell.length_a   1.000
_cell.length_b   1.000
_cell.length_c   1.000
_cell.angle_alpha   90.00
_cell.angle_beta   90.00
_cell.angle_gamma   90.00
#
_symmetry.space_group_name_H-M   'P 1'
#
loop_
_entity.id
_entity.type
_entity.pdbx_description
1 polymer ?
#
loop_
_entity_poly.entity_id
_entity_poly.type
_entity_poly.pdbx_seq_one_letter_code
_entity_poly.pdbx_strand_id
1 'polypeptide(L)'
;MGIMSSADPKTESSDSQSRNNEVPSEKLRDSSPSEELGDSDPSEKLGDSSTVWRDPVESNSPNEEEDSDQPKEGDAEGEEEGECGFCLFMKGGGCKESFTAWEICVEEAEKNKEDIVTKCMEVTSTLKKCMDEHSDYYQPILAAEKAAEEQVRKELEAEKKIAEEEEISEEEVAARKQAQG
;
A
#
# COMPACT_ATOMS: atom_id res chain seq x y z
N MET A 1 7.88 -60.16 -30.17
CA MET A 1 7.28 -59.04 -29.41
C MET A 1 5.84 -58.93 -29.88
N GLY A 2 4.77 -59.26 -29.15
CA GLY A 2 4.49 -59.20 -27.71
C GLY A 2 3.18 -58.42 -27.57
N ILE A 3 2.05 -59.05 -27.86
CA ILE A 3 0.70 -58.50 -27.67
C ILE A 3 0.31 -58.60 -26.19
N MET A 4 -0.01 -57.47 -25.56
CA MET A 4 -0.77 -57.43 -24.31
C MET A 4 -1.85 -56.36 -24.44
N SER A 5 -3.06 -56.81 -24.75
CA SER A 5 -4.32 -56.10 -24.54
C SER A 5 -5.03 -56.74 -23.34
N SER A 6 -5.41 -55.92 -22.36
CA SER A 6 -6.40 -56.14 -21.26
C SER A 6 -6.14 -55.03 -20.21
N ALA A 7 -7.08 -54.33 -19.56
CA ALA A 7 -8.51 -54.53 -19.32
C ALA A 7 -9.20 -53.21 -18.88
N ASP A 8 -10.48 -53.08 -19.24
CA ASP A 8 -11.68 -52.50 -18.58
C ASP A 8 -11.65 -51.21 -17.71
N PRO A 9 -12.53 -50.21 -18.00
CA PRO A 9 -13.01 -49.24 -17.02
C PRO A 9 -14.28 -49.76 -16.33
N LYS A 10 -14.27 -49.89 -15.00
CA LYS A 10 -15.45 -50.27 -14.22
C LYS A 10 -16.16 -49.02 -13.70
N THR A 11 -17.31 -48.74 -14.29
CA THR A 11 -18.35 -47.85 -13.77
C THR A 11 -19.31 -48.65 -12.90
N GLU A 12 -19.57 -48.22 -11.67
CA GLU A 12 -20.83 -48.34 -10.88
C GLU A 12 -20.53 -47.75 -9.48
N SER A 13 -21.09 -46.60 -9.09
CA SER A 13 -22.45 -46.35 -8.56
C SER A 13 -22.68 -46.95 -7.18
N SER A 14 -22.91 -46.08 -6.18
CA SER A 14 -23.88 -46.28 -5.11
C SER A 14 -24.22 -44.95 -4.46
N ASP A 15 -25.35 -44.43 -4.91
CA ASP A 15 -26.20 -43.42 -4.30
C ASP A 15 -26.81 -43.98 -2.99
N SER A 16 -27.00 -43.13 -1.97
CA SER A 16 -28.04 -43.20 -0.92
C SER A 16 -27.60 -42.35 0.29
N GLN A 17 -28.42 -41.57 0.99
CA GLN A 17 -29.73 -40.97 0.78
C GLN A 17 -29.93 -40.07 2.02
N SER A 18 -30.32 -38.82 1.80
CA SER A 18 -31.22 -37.97 2.61
C SER A 18 -31.14 -38.00 4.15
N ARG A 19 -31.02 -36.80 4.74
CA ARG A 19 -32.05 -36.31 5.67
C ARG A 19 -32.01 -34.79 5.82
N ASN A 20 -32.97 -34.16 5.14
CA ASN A 20 -33.42 -32.80 5.41
C ASN A 20 -34.18 -32.77 6.73
N ASN A 21 -34.11 -31.66 7.47
CA ASN A 21 -35.21 -31.20 8.32
C ASN A 21 -35.19 -29.68 8.38
N GLU A 22 -36.24 -29.09 7.81
CA GLU A 22 -36.58 -27.67 7.84
C GLU A 22 -37.69 -27.46 8.91
N VAL A 23 -37.46 -26.52 9.84
CA VAL A 23 -38.29 -25.42 10.45
C VAL A 23 -39.85 -25.57 10.37
N PRO A 24 -40.73 -25.07 11.30
CA PRO A 24 -40.66 -23.76 11.99
C PRO A 24 -41.35 -23.56 13.37
N SER A 25 -41.08 -22.42 14.02
CA SER A 25 -42.07 -21.35 14.32
C SER A 25 -41.68 -20.42 15.48
N GLU A 26 -41.59 -19.13 15.14
CA GLU A 26 -42.30 -17.98 15.76
C GLU A 26 -42.30 -17.83 17.30
N LYS A 27 -41.62 -16.78 17.80
CA LYS A 27 -42.31 -15.80 18.66
C LYS A 27 -41.61 -14.44 18.72
N LEU A 28 -42.31 -13.46 18.18
CA LEU A 28 -42.18 -12.02 18.35
C LEU A 28 -42.04 -11.61 19.83
N ARG A 29 -41.13 -10.66 20.11
CA ARG A 29 -41.39 -9.60 21.09
C ARG A 29 -40.54 -8.36 20.81
N ASP A 30 -41.21 -7.41 20.19
CA ASP A 30 -40.92 -5.98 20.14
C ASP A 30 -40.62 -5.40 21.53
N SER A 31 -39.58 -4.56 21.64
CA SER A 31 -39.48 -3.43 22.59
C SER A 31 -38.18 -2.64 22.34
N SER A 32 -38.29 -1.54 21.58
CA SER A 32 -37.55 -0.29 21.86
C SER A 32 -38.32 0.46 22.98
N PRO A 33 -37.72 1.37 23.79
CA PRO A 33 -37.22 2.64 23.25
C PRO A 33 -36.07 3.37 24.01
N SER A 34 -35.50 4.33 23.26
CA SER A 34 -35.21 5.73 23.63
C SER A 34 -33.91 6.16 24.33
N GLU A 35 -33.29 7.13 23.63
CA GLU A 35 -32.54 8.32 24.05
C GLU A 35 -31.34 8.20 25.00
N GLU A 36 -30.16 8.57 24.48
CA GLU A 36 -29.37 9.67 25.06
C GLU A 36 -28.51 10.29 23.94
N LEU A 37 -28.87 11.53 23.61
CA LEU A 37 -28.21 12.41 22.65
C LEU A 37 -26.97 13.01 23.32
N GLY A 38 -25.79 12.57 22.89
CA GLY A 38 -24.52 13.26 23.15
C GLY A 38 -24.09 14.02 21.90
N ASP A 39 -24.43 15.31 21.86
CA ASP A 39 -23.96 16.29 20.88
C ASP A 39 -22.48 16.63 21.15
N SER A 40 -21.62 16.52 20.14
CA SER A 40 -20.37 17.30 20.02
C SER A 40 -19.80 17.14 18.60
N ASP A 41 -20.15 18.10 17.74
CA ASP A 41 -19.36 18.51 16.57
C ASP A 41 -18.01 19.07 17.06
N PRO A 42 -16.89 18.78 16.37
CA PRO A 42 -16.33 19.86 15.57
C PRO A 42 -15.79 19.40 14.21
N SER A 43 -16.35 19.99 13.17
CA SER A 43 -15.63 20.49 12.00
C SER A 43 -14.24 21.02 12.36
N GLU A 44 -13.17 20.44 11.80
CA GLU A 44 -11.99 21.17 11.35
C GLU A 44 -11.18 20.29 10.37
N LYS A 45 -11.11 20.77 9.12
CA LYS A 45 -9.97 20.76 8.18
C LYS A 45 -9.16 19.47 7.91
N LEU A 46 -9.26 19.08 6.65
CA LEU A 46 -8.20 18.56 5.78
C LEU A 46 -6.81 19.11 6.18
N GLY A 47 -6.02 18.25 6.82
CA GLY A 47 -4.60 18.44 7.04
C GLY A 47 -3.82 17.89 5.85
N ASP A 48 -3.23 18.82 5.10
CA ASP A 48 -2.20 18.57 4.10
C ASP A 48 -1.08 17.73 4.73
N SER A 49 -0.95 16.46 4.32
CA SER A 49 0.12 15.58 4.78
C SER A 49 1.40 15.93 4.03
N SER A 50 1.89 17.15 4.25
CA SER A 50 3.21 17.60 3.82
C SER A 50 4.24 16.86 4.67
N THR A 51 4.83 15.83 4.06
CA THR A 51 6.04 15.19 4.56
C THR A 51 7.17 16.20 4.44
N VAL A 52 7.33 17.04 5.47
CA VAL A 52 8.52 17.87 5.64
C VAL A 52 9.66 16.94 6.04
N TRP A 53 10.43 16.55 5.03
CA TRP A 53 11.77 16.01 5.20
C TRP A 53 12.57 16.99 6.07
N ARG A 54 12.96 16.53 7.26
CA ARG A 54 13.65 17.34 8.25
C ARG A 54 15.13 17.43 7.82
N ASP A 55 15.56 18.58 7.30
CA ASP A 55 16.96 18.86 7.02
C ASP A 55 17.81 18.85 8.31
N PRO A 56 18.98 18.19 8.33
CA PRO A 56 19.92 18.29 9.44
C PRO A 56 20.92 19.44 9.25
N VAL A 57 21.33 19.98 10.42
CA VAL A 57 22.54 20.75 10.77
C VAL A 57 22.60 22.25 10.43
N GLU A 58 22.70 23.11 11.46
CA GLU A 58 23.96 23.83 11.73
C GLU A 58 24.05 24.35 13.18
N SER A 59 25.27 24.28 13.72
CA SER A 59 25.67 24.51 15.10
C SER A 59 25.97 26.00 15.39
N ASN A 60 25.83 26.42 16.66
CA ASN A 60 26.84 27.24 17.37
C ASN A 60 26.55 27.37 18.88
N SER A 61 27.50 26.92 19.70
CA SER A 61 27.59 26.98 21.17
C SER A 61 27.90 28.40 21.71
N PRO A 62 28.33 28.63 22.98
CA PRO A 62 28.16 27.91 24.27
C PRO A 62 27.70 28.86 25.42
N ASN A 63 27.28 28.34 26.60
CA ASN A 63 27.93 28.69 27.88
C ASN A 63 27.40 27.94 29.13
N GLU A 64 28.38 27.59 29.97
CA GLU A 64 28.43 27.57 31.44
C GLU A 64 27.77 26.44 32.27
N GLU A 65 28.65 25.53 32.76
CA GLU A 65 28.90 25.04 34.14
C GLU A 65 27.74 25.17 35.17
N GLU A 66 27.33 24.17 35.98
CA GLU A 66 28.10 23.42 36.99
C GLU A 66 27.17 22.35 37.65
N ASP A 67 27.77 21.27 38.16
CA ASP A 67 27.36 20.38 39.27
C ASP A 67 26.03 19.58 39.23
N SER A 68 26.13 18.25 39.10
CA SER A 68 25.90 17.33 40.23
C SER A 68 26.06 15.84 39.84
N ASP A 69 26.62 15.08 40.79
CA ASP A 69 27.16 13.73 40.70
C ASP A 69 26.14 12.68 41.21
N GLN A 70 25.55 11.82 40.35
CA GLN A 70 24.93 10.54 40.73
C GLN A 70 24.65 9.65 39.48
N PRO A 71 24.59 8.30 39.58
CA PRO A 71 24.95 7.37 38.51
C PRO A 71 23.88 7.22 37.44
N LYS A 72 24.35 6.99 36.20
CA LYS A 72 23.54 6.49 35.09
C LYS A 72 23.15 5.04 35.38
N GLU A 73 21.98 4.84 35.97
CA GLU A 73 21.23 3.61 35.72
C GLU A 73 20.74 3.66 34.27
N GLY A 74 21.00 2.56 33.56
CA GLY A 74 20.65 2.39 32.17
C GLY A 74 19.14 2.36 32.03
N ASP A 75 18.60 3.43 31.50
CA ASP A 75 17.28 3.44 30.92
C ASP A 75 17.42 3.00 29.46
N ALA A 76 17.40 1.68 29.29
CA ALA A 76 17.12 1.08 28.01
C ALA A 76 15.66 1.39 27.69
N GLU A 77 15.42 2.60 27.18
CA GLU A 77 14.22 2.90 26.40
C GLU A 77 14.36 2.12 25.10
N GLY A 78 14.06 0.82 25.19
CA GLY A 78 13.75 0.00 24.05
C GLY A 78 12.49 0.58 23.45
N GLU A 79 12.68 1.46 22.47
CA GLU A 79 11.67 1.73 21.45
C GLU A 79 11.23 0.35 20.96
N GLU A 80 10.05 -0.09 21.39
CA GLU A 80 9.40 -1.21 20.75
C GLU A 80 9.07 -0.69 19.34
N GLU A 81 10.01 -0.85 18.41
CA GLU A 81 9.75 -0.77 16.98
C GLU A 81 8.72 -1.85 16.67
N GLY A 82 7.46 -1.55 16.95
CA GLY A 82 6.33 -2.38 16.61
C GLY A 82 6.40 -2.64 15.12
N GLU A 83 6.54 -3.91 14.75
CA GLU A 83 6.79 -4.30 13.37
C GLU A 83 5.72 -3.68 12.45
N CYS A 84 6.15 -2.89 11.48
CA CYS A 84 5.25 -2.21 10.54
C CYS A 84 4.26 -3.22 9.95
N GLY A 85 2.95 -2.93 10.02
CA GLY A 85 1.89 -3.86 9.60
C GLY A 85 2.03 -4.32 8.14
N PHE A 86 2.60 -3.46 7.29
CA PHE A 86 2.96 -3.81 5.91
C PHE A 86 4.13 -4.82 5.86
N CYS A 87 5.20 -4.60 6.63
CA CYS A 87 6.33 -5.54 6.71
C CYS A 87 5.87 -6.91 7.21
N LEU A 88 5.02 -6.95 8.23
CA LEU A 88 4.38 -8.18 8.72
C LEU A 88 3.61 -8.91 7.62
N PHE A 89 2.76 -8.18 6.90
CA PHE A 89 1.99 -8.75 5.80
C PHE A 89 2.90 -9.30 4.69
N MET A 90 3.92 -8.54 4.28
CA MET A 90 4.84 -8.94 3.22
C MET A 90 5.64 -10.19 3.61
N LYS A 91 6.13 -10.24 4.86
CA LYS A 91 6.87 -11.37 5.43
C LYS A 91 6.00 -12.60 5.73
N GLY A 92 4.67 -12.42 5.83
CA GLY A 92 3.71 -13.51 6.03
C GLY A 92 3.36 -14.30 4.77
N GLY A 93 3.68 -13.79 3.58
CA GLY A 93 3.32 -14.41 2.30
C GLY A 93 4.45 -15.17 1.60
N GLY A 94 4.16 -15.68 0.40
CA GLY A 94 5.10 -16.47 -0.41
C GLY A 94 6.33 -15.70 -0.91
N CYS A 95 6.29 -14.36 -0.88
CA CYS A 95 7.36 -13.48 -1.36
C CYS A 95 8.26 -12.93 -0.25
N LYS A 96 8.25 -13.53 0.95
CA LYS A 96 9.08 -13.11 2.09
C LYS A 96 10.55 -12.89 1.71
N GLU A 97 11.16 -13.86 1.04
CA GLU A 97 12.59 -13.80 0.69
C GLU A 97 12.89 -12.64 -0.28
N SER A 98 12.02 -12.44 -1.28
CA SER A 98 12.14 -11.31 -2.22
C SER A 98 11.93 -9.97 -1.52
N PHE A 99 11.03 -9.91 -0.53
CA PHE A 99 10.78 -8.69 0.25
C PHE A 99 11.95 -8.37 1.17
N THR A 100 12.52 -9.36 1.86
CA THR A 100 13.72 -9.14 2.70
C THR A 100 14.93 -8.72 1.86
N ALA A 101 15.10 -9.26 0.65
CA ALA A 101 16.14 -8.78 -0.27
C ALA A 101 15.93 -7.31 -0.67
N TRP A 102 14.67 -6.90 -0.85
CA TRP A 102 14.33 -5.50 -1.12
C TRP A 102 14.61 -4.61 0.10
N GLU A 103 14.22 -4.99 1.32
CA GLU A 103 14.52 -4.26 2.55
C GLU A 103 16.03 -4.02 2.70
N ILE A 104 16.85 -5.07 2.53
CA ILE A 104 18.32 -4.95 2.58
C ILE A 104 18.83 -3.97 1.53
N CYS A 105 18.29 -3.99 0.31
CA CYS A 105 18.69 -3.04 -0.73
C CYS A 105 18.34 -1.59 -0.36
N VAL A 106 17.15 -1.37 0.20
CA VAL A 106 16.70 -0.03 0.66
C VAL A 106 17.61 0.46 1.78
N GLU A 107 17.87 -0.36 2.79
CA GLU A 107 18.77 -0.03 3.91
C GLU A 107 20.18 0.32 3.41
N GLU A 108 20.71 -0.43 2.44
CA GLU A 108 21.99 -0.12 1.81
C GLU A 108 21.96 1.21 1.05
N ALA A 109 20.91 1.46 0.27
CA ALA A 109 20.76 2.71 -0.49
C ALA A 109 20.66 3.91 0.46
N GLU A 110 19.87 3.83 1.53
CA GLU A 110 19.75 4.88 2.55
C GLU A 110 21.08 5.14 3.26
N LYS A 111 21.78 4.09 3.67
CA LYS A 111 23.10 4.20 4.31
C LYS A 111 24.12 4.87 3.41
N ASN A 112 24.08 4.60 2.11
CA ASN A 112 24.99 5.17 1.12
C ASN A 112 24.46 6.49 0.50
N LYS A 113 23.27 6.95 0.89
CA LYS A 113 22.57 8.13 0.32
C LYS A 113 22.40 8.03 -1.20
N GLU A 114 22.11 6.84 -1.69
CA GLU A 114 21.81 6.54 -3.09
C GLU A 114 20.31 6.66 -3.37
N ASP A 115 19.95 6.92 -4.62
CA ASP A 115 18.54 6.89 -5.03
C ASP A 115 18.02 5.45 -5.01
N ILE A 116 17.09 5.17 -4.08
CA ILE A 116 16.51 3.84 -3.86
C ILE A 116 15.84 3.31 -5.13
N VAL A 117 15.15 4.17 -5.87
CA VAL A 117 14.42 3.78 -7.09
C VAL A 117 15.38 3.20 -8.11
N THR A 118 16.49 3.90 -8.39
CA THR A 118 17.50 3.46 -9.34
C THR A 118 18.30 2.27 -8.79
N LYS A 119 18.73 2.31 -7.53
CA LYS A 119 19.60 1.29 -6.93
C LYS A 119 18.90 -0.05 -6.76
N CYS A 120 17.63 -0.04 -6.38
CA CYS A 120 16.87 -1.24 -6.04
C CYS A 120 15.87 -1.67 -7.11
N MET A 121 15.84 -1.00 -8.28
CA MET A 121 14.92 -1.28 -9.38
C MET A 121 14.81 -2.78 -9.73
N GLU A 122 15.95 -3.48 -9.86
CA GLU A 122 15.96 -4.91 -10.21
C GLU A 122 15.35 -5.79 -9.12
N VAL A 123 15.65 -5.48 -7.86
CA VAL A 123 15.13 -6.19 -6.69
C VAL A 123 13.64 -5.90 -6.52
N THR A 124 13.22 -4.65 -6.69
CA THR A 124 11.81 -4.23 -6.72
C THR A 124 11.05 -4.95 -7.83
N SER A 125 11.62 -5.06 -9.04
CA SER A 125 11.01 -5.81 -10.14
C SER A 125 10.84 -7.30 -9.81
N THR A 126 11.82 -7.89 -9.13
CA THR A 126 11.76 -9.29 -8.70
C THR A 126 10.68 -9.50 -7.64
N LEU A 127 10.59 -8.60 -6.66
CA LEU A 127 9.52 -8.60 -5.66
C LEU A 127 8.14 -8.48 -6.30
N LYS A 128 7.97 -7.51 -7.21
CA LYS A 128 6.70 -7.30 -7.91
C LYS A 128 6.26 -8.52 -8.70
N LYS A 129 7.17 -9.16 -9.43
CA LYS A 129 6.88 -10.41 -10.18
C LYS A 129 6.42 -11.52 -9.24
N CYS A 130 7.09 -11.69 -8.10
CA CYS A 130 6.65 -12.66 -7.10
C CYS A 130 5.24 -12.34 -6.60
N MET A 131 4.95 -11.08 -6.28
CA MET A 131 3.63 -10.67 -5.81
C MET A 131 2.54 -10.93 -6.86
N ASP A 132 2.84 -10.72 -8.15
CA ASP A 132 1.91 -11.02 -9.25
C ASP A 132 1.63 -12.52 -9.39
N GLU A 133 2.65 -13.37 -9.25
CA GLU A 133 2.50 -14.83 -9.24
C GLU A 133 1.69 -15.32 -8.03
N HIS A 134 1.82 -14.64 -6.89
CA HIS A 134 1.09 -14.89 -5.64
C HIS A 134 -0.03 -13.88 -5.40
N SER A 135 -0.69 -13.45 -6.48
CA SER A 135 -1.63 -12.34 -6.43
C SER A 135 -2.85 -12.60 -5.54
N ASP A 136 -3.21 -13.84 -5.25
CA ASP A 136 -4.30 -14.20 -4.33
C ASP A 136 -4.05 -13.71 -2.91
N TYR A 137 -2.80 -13.82 -2.43
CA TYR A 137 -2.39 -13.27 -1.14
C TYR A 137 -2.17 -11.76 -1.23
N TYR A 138 -1.46 -11.29 -2.27
CA TYR A 138 -1.02 -9.89 -2.38
C TYR A 138 -2.06 -8.93 -3.03
N GLN A 139 -3.27 -9.40 -3.32
CA GLN A 139 -4.36 -8.63 -3.96
C GLN A 139 -4.52 -7.19 -3.40
N PRO A 140 -4.58 -6.96 -2.07
CA PRO A 140 -4.82 -5.62 -1.55
C PRO A 140 -3.75 -4.60 -1.97
N ILE A 141 -2.49 -5.04 -2.04
CA ILE A 141 -1.37 -4.17 -2.44
C ILE A 141 -1.39 -3.95 -3.94
N LEU A 142 -1.56 -5.02 -4.72
CA LEU A 142 -1.61 -4.95 -6.18
C LEU A 142 -2.76 -4.07 -6.70
N ALA A 143 -3.90 -4.10 -6.02
CA ALA A 143 -5.03 -3.23 -6.32
C ALA A 143 -4.72 -1.76 -6.03
N ALA A 144 -4.07 -1.47 -4.90
CA ALA A 144 -3.66 -0.12 -4.53
C ALA A 144 -2.61 0.44 -5.52
N GLU A 145 -1.62 -0.36 -5.90
CA GLU A 145 -0.60 0.01 -6.88
C GLU A 145 -1.24 0.36 -8.23
N LYS A 146 -2.11 -0.51 -8.76
CA LYS A 146 -2.82 -0.26 -10.01
C LYS A 146 -3.70 1.00 -9.96
N ALA A 147 -4.35 1.25 -8.82
CA ALA A 147 -5.16 2.45 -8.64
C ALA A 147 -4.28 3.72 -8.65
N ALA A 148 -3.12 3.68 -8.01
CA ALA A 148 -2.16 4.78 -8.03
C ALA A 148 -1.60 5.03 -9.45
N GLU A 149 -1.22 3.97 -10.17
CA GLU A 149 -0.79 4.07 -11.58
C GLU A 149 -1.85 4.70 -12.47
N GLU A 150 -3.12 4.31 -12.29
CA GLU A 150 -4.23 4.89 -13.05
C GLU A 150 -4.46 6.37 -12.72
N GLN A 151 -4.30 6.77 -11.46
CA GLN A 151 -4.41 8.18 -11.05
C GLN A 151 -3.31 9.02 -11.71
N VAL A 152 -2.06 8.60 -11.60
CA VAL A 152 -0.92 9.30 -12.24
C VAL A 152 -1.12 9.38 -13.75
N ARG A 153 -1.58 8.30 -14.40
CA ARG A 153 -1.89 8.32 -15.84
C ARG A 153 -2.95 9.36 -16.19
N LYS A 154 -4.04 9.46 -15.42
CA LYS A 154 -5.11 10.43 -15.66
C LYS A 154 -4.64 11.86 -15.49
N GLU A 155 -3.80 12.11 -14.49
CA GLU A 155 -3.19 13.43 -14.25
C GLU A 155 -2.32 13.85 -15.43
N LEU A 156 -1.40 12.98 -15.87
CA LEU A 156 -0.55 13.23 -17.04
C LEU A 156 -1.38 13.45 -18.33
N GLU A 157 -2.47 12.71 -18.51
CA GLU A 157 -3.38 12.91 -19.65
C GLU A 157 -4.13 14.24 -19.58
N ALA A 158 -4.50 14.70 -18.38
CA ALA A 158 -5.15 16.00 -18.18
C ALA A 158 -4.17 17.15 -18.42
N GLU A 159 -2.96 17.07 -17.88
CA GLU A 159 -1.89 18.05 -18.12
C GLU A 159 -1.57 18.17 -19.60
N LYS A 160 -1.47 17.03 -20.32
CA LYS A 160 -1.24 17.03 -21.76
C LYS A 160 -2.35 17.75 -22.53
N LYS A 161 -3.62 17.53 -22.16
CA LYS A 161 -4.76 18.19 -22.80
C LYS A 161 -4.78 19.69 -22.56
N ILE A 162 -4.45 20.12 -21.33
CA ILE A 162 -4.34 21.55 -21.01
C ILE A 162 -3.23 22.18 -21.84
N ALA A 163 -2.04 21.58 -21.90
CA ALA A 163 -0.94 22.07 -22.72
C ALA A 163 -1.29 22.15 -24.21
N GLU A 164 -1.98 21.14 -24.76
CA GLU A 164 -2.45 21.17 -26.15
C GLU A 164 -3.50 22.27 -26.40
N GLU A 165 -4.41 22.52 -25.46
CA GLU A 165 -5.43 23.57 -25.58
C GLU A 165 -4.83 24.98 -25.46
N GLU A 166 -3.84 25.16 -24.58
CA GLU A 166 -3.08 26.42 -24.44
C GLU A 166 -2.34 26.75 -25.74
N GLU A 167 -1.60 25.80 -26.32
CA GLU A 167 -0.86 25.97 -27.57
C GLU A 167 -1.80 26.35 -28.74
N ILE A 168 -2.97 25.71 -28.85
CA ILE A 168 -3.99 26.05 -29.86
C ILE A 168 -4.51 27.47 -29.65
N SER A 169 -4.74 27.88 -28.40
CA SER A 169 -5.22 29.21 -28.07
C SER A 169 -4.19 30.31 -28.43
N GLU A 170 -2.90 30.05 -28.19
CA GLU A 170 -1.82 30.99 -28.51
C GLU A 170 -1.62 31.13 -30.03
N GLU A 171 -1.69 30.02 -30.77
CA GLU A 171 -1.64 30.03 -32.24
C GLU A 171 -2.83 30.81 -32.82
N GLU A 172 -4.05 30.62 -32.31
CA GLU A 172 -5.23 31.34 -32.78
C GLU A 172 -5.13 32.85 -32.50
N VAL A 173 -4.62 33.23 -31.32
CA VAL A 173 -4.37 34.63 -30.96
C VAL A 173 -3.31 35.25 -31.86
N ALA A 174 -2.25 34.51 -32.21
CA ALA A 174 -1.22 34.97 -33.13
C ALA A 174 -1.77 35.17 -34.56
N ALA A 175 -2.57 34.23 -35.07
CA ALA A 175 -3.18 34.31 -36.39
C ALA A 175 -4.14 35.50 -36.53
N ARG A 176 -4.97 35.78 -35.51
CA ARG A 176 -5.89 36.93 -35.51
C ARG A 176 -5.16 38.28 -35.54
N LYS A 177 -4.00 38.40 -34.88
CA LYS A 177 -3.18 39.62 -34.89
C LYS A 177 -2.57 39.90 -36.27
N GLN A 178 -2.20 38.86 -37.02
CA GLN A 178 -1.62 38.99 -38.36
C GLN A 178 -2.63 39.42 -39.43
N ALA A 179 -3.92 39.14 -39.25
CA ALA A 179 -4.97 39.49 -40.20
C ALA A 179 -5.46 40.95 -40.10
N GLN A 180 -5.02 41.71 -39.10
CA GLN A 180 -5.49 43.08 -38.81
C GLN A 180 -4.46 44.17 -39.11
N GLY A 181 -3.25 43.81 -39.56
CA GLY A 181 -2.19 44.74 -39.99
C GLY A 181 -2.03 44.75 -41.50
#